data_AF-A0AAD7UE49-F1
#
_entry.id   AF-A0AAD7UE49-F1
#
_cell.length_a   1.000
_cell.length_b   1.000
_cell.length_c   1.000
_cell.angle_alpha   90.00
_cell.angle_beta   90.00
_cell.angle_gamma   90.00
#
_symmetry.space_group_name_H-M   'P 1'
#
loop_
_entity.id
_entity.type
_entity.pdbx_description
1 polymer ?
#
loop_
_entity_poly.entity_id
_entity_poly.type
_entity_poly.pdbx_seq_one_letter_code
_entity_poly.pdbx_strand_id
1 'polypeptide(L)'
;MFFFVVVFAGIAEGVTTNYVSGACAEDAVGDLFPEKWESRPEFSLLWNVSYHESYKILTNRVTETKFVLYQCGTTAPEIPNATLVQVPVTRAATTSTTYLPFFEMIGERSSLKAYTSSFDYVSSPCLRRMYVEGEIEEAYDASTWSINQSKLEGIELTIADAWTASSVPNGYVMTDTSEDSVLETVEYVHVVGLFFNREREATEAAQHIYDSYRCVSEEVSAVTADLPNRKVVWASYWDAADGWSIAACPNWYCEIVESAGGEIIVPEVEPEVDYFGYPYLSTDQIRDLLVDADLLVSPGPFPDDMTLNITVFDNQGPLGANDWFERRHVEPDVLLQDLATVFWPDVFDYSRKFLRNVETEAPGQRPSDDELVDLCPDVEAPYDFESAECPSLDDAASGAGTSSSSSSKKKKKGKSAVVWVAAVVLVLFIFALIYCILACAKRATFAKKAAAGAPDEMKKLPQDDDDDDHHHHHEEYDKK
;
A
#
# COMPACT_ATOMS: atom_id res chain seq x y z
N MET A 1 30.49 23.85 62.88
CA MET A 1 30.53 24.12 61.42
C MET A 1 29.82 22.95 60.75
N PHE A 2 28.51 23.07 60.54
CA PHE A 2 27.70 22.04 59.89
C PHE A 2 27.88 22.18 58.37
N PHE A 3 28.46 21.17 57.73
CA PHE A 3 28.50 21.09 56.27
C PHE A 3 27.10 20.71 55.78
N PHE A 4 26.40 21.67 55.17
CA PHE A 4 25.24 21.38 54.33
C PHE A 4 25.76 20.85 52.99
N VAL A 5 25.60 19.54 52.76
CA VAL A 5 25.70 18.97 51.43
C VAL A 5 24.42 19.34 50.70
N VAL A 6 24.48 20.33 49.82
CA VAL A 6 23.41 20.64 48.87
C VAL A 6 23.51 19.60 47.76
N VAL A 7 22.67 18.57 47.82
CA VAL A 7 22.45 17.66 46.70
C VAL A 7 21.58 18.42 45.70
N PHE A 8 22.18 18.88 44.61
CA PHE A 8 21.43 19.26 43.43
C PHE A 8 20.87 17.97 42.82
N ALA A 9 19.62 17.66 43.12
CA ALA A 9 18.85 16.75 42.28
C ALA A 9 18.64 17.48 40.95
N GLY A 10 19.48 17.20 39.96
CA GLY A 10 19.17 17.54 38.58
C GLY A 10 17.85 16.86 38.25
N ILE A 11 16.82 17.65 37.91
CA ILE A 11 15.63 17.10 37.28
C ILE A 11 16.12 16.60 35.93
N ALA A 12 16.17 15.28 35.73
CA ALA A 12 16.37 14.73 34.41
C ALA A 12 15.22 15.27 33.54
N GLU A 13 15.55 16.11 32.56
CA GLU A 13 14.57 16.55 31.56
C GLU A 13 14.15 15.29 30.80
N GLY A 14 12.85 15.03 30.75
CA GLY A 14 12.29 13.89 30.04
C GLY A 14 12.60 13.99 28.55
N VAL A 15 12.66 12.84 27.88
CA VAL A 15 12.80 12.76 26.43
C VAL A 15 11.62 13.45 25.77
N THR A 16 11.88 14.35 24.81
CA THR A 16 10.84 15.13 24.11
C THR A 16 10.64 14.74 22.66
N THR A 17 11.59 13.99 22.09
CA THR A 17 11.54 13.42 20.73
C THR A 17 12.07 12.00 20.76
N ASN A 18 11.59 11.13 19.88
CA ASN A 18 12.08 9.77 19.80
C ASN A 18 13.57 9.75 19.38
N TYR A 19 14.29 8.71 19.80
CA TYR A 19 15.68 8.49 19.36
C TYR A 19 15.68 7.86 17.97
N VAL A 20 16.18 8.58 16.96
CA VAL A 20 16.20 8.15 15.55
C VAL A 20 17.63 7.95 15.04
N SER A 21 17.79 7.42 13.82
CA SER A 21 19.10 7.31 13.13
C SER A 21 20.20 6.62 13.96
N GLY A 22 19.85 5.54 14.66
CA GLY A 22 20.78 4.78 15.49
C GLY A 22 21.09 5.38 16.88
N ALA A 23 20.48 6.50 17.26
CA ALA A 23 20.71 7.11 18.57
C ALA A 23 20.20 6.20 19.70
N CYS A 24 21.00 6.07 20.77
CA CYS A 24 20.66 5.27 21.95
C CYS A 24 20.38 6.11 23.17
N ALA A 25 19.54 5.57 24.06
CA ALA A 25 19.27 6.16 25.35
C ALA A 25 20.49 5.97 26.27
N GLU A 26 21.05 7.07 26.77
CA GLU A 26 22.09 7.07 27.80
C GLU A 26 21.49 7.57 29.11
N ASP A 27 21.34 6.69 30.11
CA ASP A 27 20.81 7.01 31.45
C ASP A 27 19.43 7.69 31.46
N ALA A 28 18.69 7.65 30.34
CA ALA A 28 17.36 8.23 30.23
C ALA A 28 16.33 7.39 30.98
N VAL A 29 15.44 8.07 31.70
CA VAL A 29 14.39 7.46 32.53
C VAL A 29 13.02 8.02 32.14
N GLY A 30 12.01 7.16 32.17
CA GLY A 30 10.65 7.52 31.78
C GLY A 30 10.31 7.07 30.36
N ASP A 31 9.40 7.80 29.72
CA ASP A 31 8.92 7.50 28.37
C ASP A 31 9.97 7.86 27.31
N LEU A 32 10.55 6.85 26.67
CA LEU A 32 11.54 7.01 25.60
C LEU A 32 10.92 7.14 24.21
N PHE A 33 9.58 7.09 24.11
CA PHE A 33 8.82 7.25 22.87
C PHE A 33 7.73 8.32 23.00
N PRO A 34 8.08 9.59 23.27
CA PRO A 34 7.09 10.65 23.44
C PRO A 34 6.27 10.96 22.18
N GLU A 35 6.81 10.70 20.98
CA GLU A 35 6.13 10.90 19.70
C GLU A 35 5.43 9.60 19.30
N LYS A 36 4.22 9.38 19.84
CA LYS A 36 3.47 8.14 19.64
C LYS A 36 2.54 8.24 18.44
N TRP A 37 2.46 7.17 17.67
CA TRP A 37 1.31 6.95 16.82
C TRP A 37 0.05 6.69 17.65
N GLU A 38 -1.07 7.27 17.21
CA GLU A 38 -2.40 7.08 17.80
C GLU A 38 -3.37 6.56 16.74
N SER A 39 -4.04 5.44 17.05
CA SER A 39 -5.05 4.86 16.15
C SER A 39 -6.23 5.81 15.94
N ARG A 40 -6.75 5.89 14.72
CA ARG A 40 -8.01 6.58 14.38
C ARG A 40 -8.99 5.61 13.70
N PRO A 41 -10.31 5.91 13.67
CA PRO A 41 -11.30 5.04 13.04
C PRO A 41 -11.07 4.79 11.54
N GLU A 42 -10.43 5.73 10.83
CA GLU A 42 -10.06 5.62 9.42
C GLU A 42 -8.73 4.89 9.17
N PHE A 43 -8.08 4.37 10.20
CA PHE A 43 -6.77 3.70 10.09
C PHE A 43 -6.92 2.18 10.09
N SER A 44 -5.89 1.51 9.57
CA SER A 44 -5.75 0.05 9.60
C SER A 44 -6.07 -0.52 10.98
N LEU A 45 -6.92 -1.55 10.99
CA LEU A 45 -7.25 -2.34 12.18
C LEU A 45 -6.49 -3.68 12.22
N LEU A 46 -5.61 -3.93 11.25
CA LEU A 46 -4.89 -5.19 11.06
C LEU A 46 -3.62 -5.30 11.91
N TRP A 47 -3.20 -4.21 12.55
CA TRP A 47 -2.10 -4.18 13.50
C TRP A 47 -2.38 -3.20 14.63
N ASN A 48 -1.60 -3.27 15.70
CA ASN A 48 -1.59 -2.23 16.73
C ASN A 48 -0.26 -2.18 17.46
N VAL A 49 -0.01 -1.05 18.12
CA VAL A 49 1.14 -0.84 19.00
C VAL A 49 0.70 -0.48 20.41
N SER A 50 1.40 -1.00 21.41
CA SER A 50 1.32 -0.51 22.80
C SER A 50 2.68 0.02 23.25
N TYR A 51 2.67 1.23 23.82
CA TYR A 51 3.88 1.91 24.29
C TYR A 51 4.11 1.67 25.77
N HIS A 52 5.37 1.43 26.12
CA HIS A 52 5.89 1.35 27.48
C HIS A 52 7.09 2.31 27.61
N GLU A 53 7.63 2.45 28.82
CA GLU A 53 8.72 3.39 29.10
C GLU A 53 9.93 3.18 28.17
N SER A 54 10.44 1.95 28.03
CA SER A 54 11.65 1.65 27.25
C SER A 54 11.45 0.71 26.07
N TYR A 55 10.21 0.28 25.78
CA TYR A 55 9.92 -0.54 24.62
C TYR A 55 8.49 -0.33 24.10
N LYS A 56 8.25 -0.77 22.87
CA LYS A 56 6.94 -0.83 22.21
C LYS A 56 6.62 -2.28 21.89
N ILE A 57 5.35 -2.66 21.94
CA ILE A 57 4.90 -3.98 21.45
C ILE A 57 4.05 -3.74 20.22
N LEU A 58 4.57 -4.13 19.06
CA LEU A 58 3.84 -4.17 17.80
C LEU A 58 3.23 -5.56 17.63
N THR A 59 1.91 -5.62 17.41
CA THR A 59 1.19 -6.86 17.14
C THR A 59 0.57 -6.79 15.75
N ASN A 60 0.89 -7.77 14.92
CA ASN A 60 0.16 -8.01 13.67
C ASN A 60 -1.04 -8.91 13.99
N ARG A 61 -2.26 -8.45 13.72
CA ARG A 61 -3.51 -9.14 14.08
C ARG A 61 -3.94 -10.17 13.04
N VAL A 62 -3.38 -10.11 11.84
CA VAL A 62 -3.61 -11.08 10.76
C VAL A 62 -2.73 -12.31 10.96
N THR A 63 -1.43 -12.11 11.23
CA THR A 63 -0.48 -13.22 11.45
C THR A 63 -0.40 -13.66 12.92
N GLU A 64 -1.05 -12.92 13.83
CA GLU A 64 -1.00 -13.12 15.28
C GLU A 64 0.43 -13.06 15.86
N THR A 65 1.36 -12.42 15.15
CA THR A 65 2.78 -12.28 15.56
C THR A 65 2.99 -11.03 16.41
N LYS A 66 4.03 -11.08 17.25
CA LYS A 66 4.41 -9.98 18.15
C LYS A 66 5.88 -9.63 17.99
N PHE A 67 6.13 -8.34 17.88
CA PHE A 67 7.46 -7.74 17.90
C PHE A 67 7.58 -6.83 19.12
N VAL A 68 8.67 -6.99 19.85
CA VAL A 68 9.00 -6.13 20.98
C VAL A 68 10.18 -5.28 20.56
N LEU A 69 9.91 -3.99 20.39
CA LEU A 69 10.81 -2.98 19.89
C LEU A 69 11.40 -2.24 21.09
N TYR A 70 12.59 -2.63 21.55
CA TYR A 70 13.19 -2.07 22.76
C TYR A 70 14.27 -1.04 22.42
N GLN A 71 14.28 0.07 23.15
CA GLN A 71 15.20 1.18 22.89
C GLN A 71 16.65 0.74 23.10
N CYS A 72 17.52 0.99 22.13
CA CYS A 72 18.94 0.75 22.29
C CYS A 72 19.50 1.59 23.44
N GLY A 73 20.43 1.01 24.20
CA GLY A 73 20.89 1.55 25.49
C GLY A 73 20.04 1.12 26.70
N THR A 74 18.96 0.36 26.49
CA THR A 74 18.14 -0.21 27.57
C THR A 74 18.21 -1.74 27.63
N THR A 75 17.77 -2.31 28.74
CA THR A 75 17.68 -3.77 28.89
C THR A 75 16.44 -4.29 28.17
N ALA A 76 16.62 -5.27 27.28
CA ALA A 76 15.50 -5.92 26.60
C ALA A 76 14.54 -6.58 27.62
N PRO A 77 13.21 -6.40 27.48
CA PRO A 77 12.25 -7.02 28.37
C PRO A 77 12.06 -8.52 28.04
N GLU A 78 11.75 -9.33 29.06
CA GLU A 78 11.43 -10.75 28.89
C GLU A 78 9.94 -10.93 28.57
N ILE A 79 9.59 -10.95 27.28
CA ILE A 79 8.22 -11.18 26.81
C ILE A 79 8.18 -12.49 25.99
N PRO A 80 7.43 -13.52 26.42
CA PRO A 80 7.39 -14.80 25.72
C PRO A 80 6.66 -14.67 24.38
N ASN A 81 7.06 -15.51 23.42
CA ASN A 81 6.46 -15.60 22.07
C ASN A 81 6.46 -14.27 21.30
N ALA A 82 7.56 -13.52 21.38
CA ALA A 82 7.76 -12.31 20.61
C ALA A 82 9.17 -12.26 20.00
N THR A 83 9.28 -11.67 18.83
CA THR A 83 10.57 -11.33 18.22
C THR A 83 11.09 -10.06 18.88
N LEU A 84 12.27 -10.12 19.48
CA LEU A 84 12.91 -8.94 20.08
C LEU A 84 13.73 -8.22 19.01
N VAL A 85 13.46 -6.93 18.83
CA VAL A 85 14.21 -6.06 17.91
C VAL A 85 14.65 -4.83 18.67
N GLN A 86 15.94 -4.52 18.60
CA GLN A 86 16.48 -3.29 19.14
C GLN A 86 16.15 -2.13 18.20
N VAL A 87 15.63 -1.02 18.72
CA VAL A 87 15.27 0.17 17.94
C VAL A 87 16.00 1.43 18.43
N PRO A 88 16.26 2.41 17.56
CA PRO A 88 15.98 2.41 16.12
C PRO A 88 16.88 1.43 15.35
N VAL A 89 16.30 0.71 14.38
CA VAL A 89 17.05 -0.14 13.44
C VAL A 89 17.96 0.72 12.57
N THR A 90 19.13 0.21 12.22
CA THR A 90 20.11 0.87 11.34
C THR A 90 20.49 0.03 10.12
N ARG A 91 20.14 -1.26 10.13
CA ARG A 91 20.42 -2.20 9.04
C ARG A 91 19.19 -3.06 8.77
N ALA A 92 18.39 -2.63 7.80
CA ALA A 92 17.18 -3.32 7.39
C ALA A 92 17.32 -3.93 5.99
N ALA A 93 16.47 -4.90 5.71
CA ALA A 93 16.25 -5.44 4.37
C ALA A 93 14.76 -5.41 4.01
N THR A 94 14.45 -5.61 2.73
CA THR A 94 13.07 -5.86 2.30
C THR A 94 12.98 -6.90 1.20
N THR A 95 11.78 -7.45 1.00
CA THR A 95 11.53 -8.56 0.06
C THR A 95 10.64 -8.19 -1.13
N SER A 96 10.00 -7.02 -1.09
CA SER A 96 9.13 -6.52 -2.17
C SER A 96 9.45 -5.06 -2.50
N THR A 97 9.35 -4.70 -3.78
CA THR A 97 9.47 -3.30 -4.20
C THR A 97 8.36 -2.44 -3.59
N THR A 98 7.18 -3.01 -3.36
CA THR A 98 6.02 -2.35 -2.72
C THR A 98 6.32 -1.78 -1.33
N TYR A 99 7.34 -2.29 -0.64
CA TYR A 99 7.69 -1.82 0.70
C TYR A 99 8.79 -0.76 0.70
N LEU A 100 9.51 -0.58 -0.42
CA LEU A 100 10.62 0.38 -0.54
C LEU A 100 10.18 1.83 -0.26
N PRO A 101 9.04 2.31 -0.80
CA PRO A 101 8.63 3.70 -0.57
C PRO A 101 8.41 4.04 0.91
N PHE A 102 8.00 3.09 1.75
CA PHE A 102 7.82 3.34 3.18
C PHE A 102 9.14 3.73 3.87
N PHE A 103 10.28 3.17 3.45
CA PHE A 103 11.59 3.59 3.96
C PHE A 103 11.94 5.00 3.50
N GLU A 104 11.60 5.34 2.25
CA GLU A 104 11.85 6.67 1.70
C GLU A 104 11.02 7.75 2.42
N MET A 105 9.72 7.49 2.63
CA MET A 105 8.77 8.39 3.29
C MET A 105 9.21 8.81 4.69
N ILE A 106 9.87 7.93 5.44
CA ILE A 106 10.34 8.20 6.80
C ILE A 106 11.82 8.64 6.86
N GLY A 107 12.47 8.81 5.70
CA GLY A 107 13.87 9.24 5.61
C GLY A 107 14.87 8.18 6.08
N GLU A 108 14.60 6.89 5.86
CA GLU A 108 15.42 5.77 6.31
C GLU A 108 16.02 4.96 5.13
N ARG A 109 16.23 5.62 3.98
CA ARG A 109 16.91 5.02 2.82
C ARG A 109 18.27 4.44 3.21
N SER A 110 19.08 5.24 3.92
CA SER A 110 20.40 4.83 4.41
C SER A 110 20.37 3.62 5.34
N SER A 111 19.25 3.31 5.98
CA SER A 111 19.10 2.10 6.80
C SER A 111 18.80 0.85 5.97
N LEU A 112 18.32 0.97 4.73
CA LEU A 112 18.11 -0.17 3.82
C LEU A 112 19.46 -0.67 3.29
N LYS A 113 19.84 -1.89 3.67
CA LYS A 113 21.15 -2.49 3.34
C LYS A 113 21.07 -3.73 2.46
N ALA A 114 19.90 -4.33 2.31
CA ALA A 114 19.71 -5.42 1.36
C ALA A 114 18.29 -5.49 0.79
N TYR A 115 18.16 -6.04 -0.41
CA TYR A 115 16.89 -6.36 -1.05
C TYR A 115 16.91 -7.80 -1.55
N THR A 116 15.90 -8.62 -1.25
CA THR A 116 15.95 -10.07 -1.52
C THR A 116 15.43 -10.48 -2.91
N SER A 117 15.18 -9.53 -3.80
CA SER A 117 14.80 -9.75 -5.20
C SER A 117 15.69 -8.88 -6.11
N SER A 118 15.41 -8.84 -7.42
CA SER A 118 16.25 -8.12 -8.40
C SER A 118 16.01 -6.61 -8.38
N PHE A 119 17.10 -5.83 -8.33
CA PHE A 119 17.11 -4.38 -8.47
C PHE A 119 16.69 -3.88 -9.86
N ASP A 120 16.53 -4.78 -10.84
CA ASP A 120 15.94 -4.45 -12.14
C ASP A 120 14.47 -4.02 -12.01
N TYR A 121 13.77 -4.50 -10.98
CA TYR A 121 12.39 -4.11 -10.70
C TYR A 121 12.26 -2.82 -9.92
N VAL A 122 13.35 -2.29 -9.34
CA VAL A 122 13.29 -1.08 -8.51
C VAL A 122 13.13 0.15 -9.39
N SER A 123 12.17 1.02 -9.07
CA SER A 123 11.88 2.25 -9.82
C SER A 123 12.50 3.50 -9.20
N SER A 124 12.60 3.54 -7.87
CA SER A 124 13.19 4.66 -7.11
C SER A 124 14.60 5.05 -7.56
N PRO A 125 14.81 6.28 -8.06
CA PRO A 125 16.14 6.73 -8.48
C PRO A 125 17.16 6.74 -7.34
N CYS A 126 16.74 7.14 -6.13
CA CYS A 126 17.64 7.20 -4.97
C CYS A 126 18.12 5.81 -4.53
N LEU A 127 17.22 4.84 -4.42
CA LEU A 127 17.58 3.48 -3.99
C LEU A 127 18.43 2.76 -5.05
N ARG A 128 18.16 3.01 -6.33
CA ARG A 128 19.03 2.53 -7.41
C ARG A 128 20.41 3.16 -7.38
N ARG A 129 20.52 4.46 -7.09
CA ARG A 129 21.82 5.12 -6.93
C ARG A 129 22.62 4.44 -5.83
N MET A 130 22.01 4.24 -4.67
CA MET A 130 22.63 3.55 -3.55
C MET A 130 23.05 2.12 -3.89
N TYR A 131 22.26 1.39 -4.68
CA TYR A 131 22.65 0.06 -5.18
C TYR A 131 23.87 0.11 -6.10
N VAL A 132 23.88 1.00 -7.10
CA VAL A 132 25.01 1.18 -8.03
C VAL A 132 26.29 1.60 -7.29
N GLU A 133 26.16 2.40 -6.23
CA GLU A 133 27.25 2.84 -5.37
C GLU A 133 27.72 1.77 -4.36
N GLY A 134 27.02 0.63 -4.28
CA GLY A 134 27.36 -0.51 -3.42
C GLY A 134 26.93 -0.35 -1.95
N GLU A 135 25.98 0.54 -1.68
CA GLU A 135 25.44 0.76 -0.33
C GLU A 135 24.30 -0.21 0.04
N ILE A 136 23.65 -0.79 -0.98
CA ILE A 136 22.60 -1.80 -0.82
C ILE A 136 23.02 -3.09 -1.55
N GLU A 137 22.87 -4.23 -0.88
CA GLU A 137 23.13 -5.54 -1.47
C GLU A 137 21.88 -6.13 -2.12
N GLU A 138 21.98 -6.54 -3.38
CA GLU A 138 21.00 -7.45 -3.99
C GLU A 138 21.23 -8.87 -3.46
N ALA A 139 20.37 -9.32 -2.55
CA ALA A 139 20.40 -10.64 -1.92
C ALA A 139 19.62 -11.72 -2.72
N TYR A 140 19.41 -11.50 -4.01
CA TYR A 140 18.78 -12.46 -4.93
C TYR A 140 19.84 -13.21 -5.73
N ASP A 141 19.72 -14.54 -5.82
CA ASP A 141 20.52 -15.37 -6.72
C ASP A 141 19.64 -15.85 -7.88
N ALA A 142 19.83 -15.22 -9.05
CA ALA A 142 19.10 -15.55 -10.25
C ALA A 142 19.40 -16.96 -10.80
N SER A 143 20.54 -17.57 -10.44
CA SER A 143 20.92 -18.90 -10.93
C SER A 143 20.20 -20.02 -10.20
N THR A 144 19.79 -19.77 -8.95
CA THR A 144 19.08 -20.74 -8.10
C THR A 144 17.67 -20.29 -7.73
N TRP A 145 17.26 -19.09 -8.16
CA TRP A 145 16.00 -18.43 -7.80
C TRP A 145 15.78 -18.42 -6.28
N SER A 146 16.81 -18.07 -5.52
CA SER A 146 16.80 -18.13 -4.06
C SER A 146 17.44 -16.91 -3.42
N ILE A 147 17.17 -16.71 -2.13
CA ILE A 147 17.81 -15.67 -1.33
C ILE A 147 19.23 -16.08 -0.96
N ASN A 148 20.21 -15.23 -1.26
CA ASN A 148 21.59 -15.39 -0.81
C ASN A 148 21.72 -14.91 0.65
N GLN A 149 21.67 -15.85 1.58
CA GLN A 149 21.70 -15.58 3.03
C GLN A 149 22.97 -14.85 3.50
N SER A 150 24.11 -15.04 2.81
CA SER A 150 25.35 -14.35 3.20
C SER A 150 25.28 -12.83 3.02
N LYS A 151 24.43 -12.36 2.09
CA LYS A 151 24.18 -10.93 1.87
C LYS A 151 23.24 -10.31 2.90
N LEU A 152 22.61 -11.12 3.75
CA LEU A 152 21.76 -10.69 4.86
C LEU A 152 22.52 -10.67 6.21
N GLU A 153 23.83 -10.89 6.21
CA GLU A 153 24.63 -10.83 7.44
C GLU A 153 24.57 -9.45 8.10
N GLY A 154 24.21 -9.44 9.38
CA GLY A 154 24.08 -8.21 10.17
C GLY A 154 22.84 -7.37 9.84
N ILE A 155 21.86 -7.91 9.10
CA ILE A 155 20.52 -7.31 9.01
C ILE A 155 19.78 -7.54 10.34
N GLU A 156 19.23 -6.46 10.88
CA GLU A 156 18.53 -6.41 12.17
C GLU A 156 17.03 -6.64 12.03
N LEU A 157 16.47 -6.31 10.86
CA LEU A 157 15.05 -6.38 10.53
C LEU A 157 14.87 -6.61 9.04
N THR A 158 13.87 -7.42 8.67
CA THR A 158 13.41 -7.48 7.28
C THR A 158 11.92 -7.15 7.21
N ILE A 159 11.54 -6.16 6.41
CA ILE A 159 10.13 -5.91 6.05
C ILE A 159 9.78 -6.84 4.89
N ALA A 160 8.92 -7.83 5.14
CA ALA A 160 8.80 -9.00 4.29
C ALA A 160 7.35 -9.32 3.92
N ASP A 161 7.17 -9.99 2.78
CA ASP A 161 5.94 -10.69 2.45
C ASP A 161 5.79 -11.98 3.29
N ALA A 162 4.58 -12.55 3.29
CA ALA A 162 4.26 -13.71 4.10
C ALA A 162 5.06 -14.98 3.73
N TRP A 163 5.52 -15.10 2.49
CA TRP A 163 6.23 -16.28 1.99
C TRP A 163 7.70 -16.28 2.40
N THR A 164 8.32 -15.10 2.38
CA THR A 164 9.76 -14.93 2.62
C THR A 164 10.09 -14.65 4.09
N ALA A 165 9.16 -14.12 4.88
CA ALA A 165 9.41 -13.66 6.26
C ALA A 165 10.09 -14.70 7.17
N SER A 166 9.79 -15.99 7.00
CA SER A 166 10.39 -17.08 7.81
C SER A 166 11.84 -17.40 7.45
N SER A 167 12.31 -16.94 6.28
CA SER A 167 13.63 -17.23 5.71
C SER A 167 14.58 -16.03 5.76
N VAL A 168 14.20 -14.96 6.46
CA VAL A 168 14.97 -13.72 6.56
C VAL A 168 15.12 -13.27 8.02
N PRO A 169 16.17 -12.50 8.38
CA PRO A 169 16.37 -12.04 9.74
C PRO A 169 15.20 -11.18 10.23
N ASN A 170 14.59 -11.58 11.35
CA ASN A 170 13.50 -10.88 12.02
C ASN A 170 12.39 -10.41 11.06
N GLY A 171 11.96 -11.27 10.12
CA GLY A 171 10.97 -10.93 9.11
C GLY A 171 9.63 -10.49 9.70
N TYR A 172 9.29 -9.21 9.55
CA TYR A 172 7.95 -8.70 9.82
C TYR A 172 7.09 -8.89 8.57
N VAL A 173 5.97 -9.63 8.71
CA VAL A 173 5.04 -9.85 7.62
C VAL A 173 4.17 -8.61 7.43
N MET A 174 4.34 -7.95 6.28
CA MET A 174 3.42 -6.91 5.80
C MET A 174 2.10 -7.56 5.38
N THR A 175 0.99 -6.94 5.78
CA THR A 175 -0.37 -7.44 5.52
C THR A 175 -1.26 -6.34 4.93
N ASP A 176 -0.64 -5.32 4.34
CA ASP A 176 -1.26 -4.22 3.62
C ASP A 176 -2.20 -4.70 2.50
N THR A 177 -1.85 -5.78 1.79
CA THR A 177 -2.69 -6.38 0.76
C THR A 177 -3.98 -7.03 1.30
N SER A 178 -4.15 -7.06 2.63
CA SER A 178 -5.38 -7.54 3.28
C SER A 178 -6.33 -6.41 3.66
N GLU A 179 -5.93 -5.16 3.43
CA GLU A 179 -6.79 -3.99 3.62
C GLU A 179 -7.80 -3.87 2.47
N ASP A 180 -8.97 -3.32 2.79
CA ASP A 180 -10.03 -3.08 1.81
C ASP A 180 -9.92 -1.66 1.21
N SER A 181 -9.25 -0.72 1.91
CA SER A 181 -9.06 0.67 1.49
C SER A 181 -7.61 1.03 1.12
N VAL A 182 -7.46 1.89 0.12
CA VAL A 182 -6.17 2.50 -0.24
C VAL A 182 -5.56 3.33 0.89
N LEU A 183 -6.38 3.98 1.72
CA LEU A 183 -5.89 4.79 2.83
C LEU A 183 -5.45 3.92 4.01
N GLU A 184 -6.09 2.77 4.22
CA GLU A 184 -5.64 1.79 5.22
C GLU A 184 -4.27 1.19 4.85
N THR A 185 -3.98 1.04 3.54
CA THR A 185 -2.66 0.63 3.04
C THR A 185 -1.57 1.64 3.40
N VAL A 186 -1.85 2.95 3.28
CA VAL A 186 -0.90 4.03 3.61
C VAL A 186 -0.44 3.95 5.07
N GLU A 187 -1.31 3.51 5.99
CA GLU A 187 -0.97 3.38 7.42
C GLU A 187 0.23 2.45 7.70
N TYR A 188 0.60 1.57 6.77
CA TYR A 188 1.78 0.73 6.94
C TYR A 188 3.10 1.51 6.97
N VAL A 189 3.11 2.79 6.57
CA VAL A 189 4.23 3.70 6.86
C VAL A 189 4.51 3.80 8.36
N HIS A 190 3.48 3.75 9.21
CA HIS A 190 3.63 3.75 10.67
C HIS A 190 4.24 2.45 11.17
N VAL A 191 3.85 1.30 10.59
CA VAL A 191 4.45 0.01 10.93
C VAL A 191 5.95 0.03 10.69
N VAL A 192 6.38 0.51 9.51
CA VAL A 192 7.80 0.65 9.19
C VAL A 192 8.45 1.66 10.14
N GLY A 193 7.84 2.84 10.31
CA GLY A 193 8.32 3.91 11.20
C GLY A 193 8.56 3.47 12.65
N LEU A 194 7.75 2.55 13.19
CA LEU A 194 7.92 2.00 14.53
C LEU A 194 9.28 1.32 14.74
N PHE A 195 9.84 0.66 13.72
CA PHE A 195 11.15 0.02 13.83
C PHE A 195 12.32 1.01 13.81
N PHE A 196 12.10 2.20 13.25
CA PHE A 196 13.10 3.27 13.13
C PHE A 196 12.91 4.40 14.14
N ASN A 197 11.89 4.29 15.02
CA ASN A 197 11.46 5.35 15.92
C ASN A 197 11.04 6.65 15.19
N ARG A 198 10.57 6.51 13.95
CA ARG A 198 10.16 7.58 13.03
C ARG A 198 8.64 7.79 13.04
N GLU A 199 7.99 7.61 14.17
CA GLU A 199 6.53 7.76 14.27
C GLU A 199 6.07 9.17 13.87
N ARG A 200 6.83 10.22 14.19
CA ARG A 200 6.51 11.59 13.75
C ARG A 200 6.53 11.68 12.23
N GLU A 201 7.63 11.28 11.59
CA GLU A 201 7.80 11.35 10.13
C GLU A 201 6.75 10.48 9.42
N ALA A 202 6.45 9.30 9.95
CA ALA A 202 5.40 8.44 9.42
C ALA A 202 4.01 9.10 9.51
N THR A 203 3.69 9.77 10.63
CA THR A 203 2.44 10.50 10.80
C THR A 203 2.35 11.72 9.89
N GLU A 204 3.44 12.44 9.69
CA GLU A 204 3.50 13.56 8.74
C GLU A 204 3.27 13.08 7.30
N ALA A 205 3.91 11.98 6.90
CA ALA A 205 3.75 11.36 5.58
C ALA A 205 2.30 10.90 5.33
N ALA A 206 1.72 10.13 6.27
CA ALA A 206 0.34 9.66 6.14
C ALA A 206 -0.65 10.83 6.10
N GLN A 207 -0.46 11.85 6.94
CA GLN A 207 -1.34 13.01 6.99
C GLN A 207 -1.29 13.83 5.69
N HIS A 208 -0.11 13.98 5.08
CA HIS A 208 0.02 14.61 3.76
C HIS A 208 -0.84 13.88 2.71
N ILE A 209 -0.69 12.56 2.63
CA ILE A 209 -1.45 11.73 1.67
C ILE A 209 -2.96 11.81 1.95
N TYR A 210 -3.39 11.80 3.21
CA TYR A 210 -4.81 11.93 3.57
C TYR A 210 -5.41 13.26 3.17
N ASP A 211 -4.70 14.36 3.42
CA ASP A 211 -5.19 15.69 3.10
C ASP A 211 -5.25 15.88 1.57
N SER A 212 -4.25 15.39 0.86
CA SER A 212 -4.20 15.37 -0.61
C SER A 212 -5.34 14.53 -1.21
N TYR A 213 -5.49 13.27 -0.79
CA TYR A 213 -6.53 12.36 -1.27
C TYR A 213 -7.93 12.95 -1.07
N ARG A 214 -8.21 13.45 0.15
CA ARG A 214 -9.51 14.05 0.48
C ARG A 214 -9.77 15.30 -0.34
N CYS A 215 -8.77 16.16 -0.52
CA CYS A 215 -8.92 17.35 -1.35
C CYS A 215 -9.32 17.00 -2.78
N VAL A 216 -8.58 16.10 -3.43
CA VAL A 216 -8.85 15.71 -4.83
C VAL A 216 -10.22 15.04 -4.94
N SER A 217 -10.56 14.14 -4.01
CA SER A 217 -11.87 13.48 -4.01
C SER A 217 -13.03 14.45 -3.83
N GLU A 218 -12.90 15.45 -2.94
CA GLU A 218 -13.90 16.49 -2.75
C GLU A 218 -14.03 17.41 -3.97
N GLU A 219 -12.92 17.76 -4.60
CA GLU A 219 -12.90 18.56 -5.84
C GLU A 219 -13.60 17.82 -6.98
N VAL A 220 -13.23 16.56 -7.21
CA VAL A 220 -13.86 15.69 -8.22
C VAL A 220 -15.36 15.62 -7.95
N SER A 221 -15.76 15.28 -6.72
CA SER A 221 -17.18 15.20 -6.36
C SER A 221 -17.93 16.50 -6.61
N ALA A 222 -17.33 17.66 -6.30
CA ALA A 222 -17.95 18.96 -6.49
C ALA A 222 -18.13 19.32 -7.97
N VAL A 223 -17.13 19.06 -8.81
CA VAL A 223 -17.17 19.34 -10.25
C VAL A 223 -18.14 18.40 -10.97
N THR A 224 -18.13 17.11 -10.61
CA THR A 224 -18.86 16.07 -11.33
C THR A 224 -20.25 15.81 -10.76
N ALA A 225 -20.72 16.60 -9.78
CA ALA A 225 -21.96 16.38 -9.05
C ALA A 225 -23.22 16.20 -9.94
N ASP A 226 -23.25 16.89 -11.08
CA ASP A 226 -24.36 16.84 -12.05
C ASP A 226 -24.04 16.00 -13.30
N LEU A 227 -22.90 15.31 -13.32
CA LEU A 227 -22.45 14.44 -14.42
C LEU A 227 -22.73 12.97 -14.08
N PRO A 228 -23.07 12.12 -15.08
CA PRO A 228 -23.13 10.68 -14.85
C PRO A 228 -21.72 10.14 -14.58
N ASN A 229 -21.58 9.17 -13.67
CA ASN A 229 -20.29 8.53 -13.41
C ASN A 229 -19.66 7.95 -14.70
N ARG A 230 -18.34 8.04 -14.81
CA ARG A 230 -17.58 7.43 -15.90
C ARG A 230 -17.60 5.90 -15.76
N LYS A 231 -18.06 5.18 -16.78
CA LYS A 231 -18.18 3.71 -16.76
C LYS A 231 -16.84 3.03 -17.09
N VAL A 232 -16.17 2.45 -16.12
CA VAL A 232 -14.79 1.95 -16.26
C VAL A 232 -14.78 0.43 -16.30
N VAL A 233 -14.15 -0.16 -17.30
CA VAL A 233 -13.68 -1.54 -17.19
C VAL A 233 -12.25 -1.49 -16.66
N TRP A 234 -11.99 -2.23 -15.59
CA TRP A 234 -10.64 -2.40 -15.05
C TRP A 234 -10.21 -3.85 -15.23
N ALA A 235 -9.38 -4.12 -16.23
CA ALA A 235 -9.01 -5.49 -16.60
C ALA A 235 -7.59 -5.56 -17.14
N SER A 236 -6.84 -6.59 -16.73
CA SER A 236 -5.44 -6.78 -17.16
C SER A 236 -5.35 -8.05 -18.00
N TYR A 237 -4.76 -7.91 -19.19
CA TYR A 237 -4.51 -9.05 -20.07
C TYR A 237 -3.32 -9.88 -19.56
N TRP A 238 -3.45 -11.20 -19.65
CA TRP A 238 -2.41 -12.14 -19.27
C TRP A 238 -2.08 -13.06 -20.44
N ASP A 239 -0.97 -12.78 -21.12
CA ASP A 239 -0.52 -13.50 -22.33
C ASP A 239 -0.51 -15.01 -22.16
N ALA A 240 -0.04 -15.51 -21.01
CA ALA A 240 0.08 -16.94 -20.77
C ALA A 240 -1.28 -17.65 -20.67
N ALA A 241 -2.33 -16.94 -20.26
CA ALA A 241 -3.69 -17.46 -20.23
C ALA A 241 -4.46 -17.19 -21.53
N ASP A 242 -3.97 -16.30 -22.40
CA ASP A 242 -4.75 -15.74 -23.52
C ASP A 242 -6.12 -15.21 -23.02
N GLY A 243 -6.09 -14.49 -21.89
CA GLY A 243 -7.29 -14.12 -21.15
C GLY A 243 -7.10 -12.92 -20.24
N TRP A 244 -8.21 -12.40 -19.73
CA TRP A 244 -8.27 -11.18 -18.95
C TRP A 244 -8.65 -11.44 -17.50
N SER A 245 -7.80 -10.95 -16.61
CA SER A 245 -8.19 -10.74 -15.21
C SER A 245 -9.00 -9.46 -15.12
N ILE A 246 -10.02 -9.42 -14.26
CA ILE A 246 -10.89 -8.28 -14.09
C ILE A 246 -10.98 -7.90 -12.62
N ALA A 247 -11.04 -6.60 -12.34
CA ALA A 247 -11.22 -6.11 -10.98
C ALA A 247 -12.54 -6.65 -10.40
N ALA A 248 -12.47 -7.05 -9.13
CA ALA A 248 -13.63 -7.43 -8.34
C ALA A 248 -13.92 -6.37 -7.28
N CYS A 249 -15.20 -6.21 -6.95
CA CYS A 249 -15.68 -5.27 -5.92
C CYS A 249 -16.39 -6.04 -4.80
N PRO A 250 -16.32 -5.60 -3.53
CA PRO A 250 -15.58 -4.45 -3.03
C PRO A 250 -14.07 -4.72 -2.94
N ASN A 251 -13.26 -3.74 -3.33
CA ASN A 251 -11.79 -3.69 -3.18
C ASN A 251 -11.30 -2.26 -3.45
N TRP A 252 -10.01 -1.98 -3.25
CA TRP A 252 -9.39 -0.69 -3.51
C TRP A 252 -9.64 -0.15 -4.93
N TYR A 253 -9.79 -1.03 -5.94
CA TYR A 253 -10.11 -0.64 -7.31
C TYR A 253 -11.41 0.18 -7.39
N CYS A 254 -12.51 -0.31 -6.78
CA CYS A 254 -13.77 0.42 -6.84
C CYS A 254 -13.75 1.65 -5.96
N GLU A 255 -13.08 1.61 -4.80
CA GLU A 255 -12.95 2.78 -3.93
C GLU A 255 -12.30 3.95 -4.66
N ILE A 256 -11.16 3.71 -5.33
CA ILE A 256 -10.42 4.80 -5.98
C ILE A 256 -11.10 5.26 -7.28
N VAL A 257 -11.73 4.34 -8.03
CA VAL A 257 -12.53 4.69 -9.21
C VAL A 257 -13.76 5.52 -8.83
N GLU A 258 -14.47 5.14 -7.76
CA GLU A 258 -15.60 5.92 -7.24
C GLU A 258 -15.15 7.31 -6.77
N SER A 259 -14.00 7.39 -6.10
CA SER A 259 -13.41 8.66 -5.64
C SER A 259 -13.04 9.59 -6.81
N ALA A 260 -12.73 9.03 -7.99
CA ALA A 260 -12.48 9.74 -9.23
C ALA A 260 -13.77 10.08 -10.03
N GLY A 261 -14.96 9.83 -9.48
CA GLY A 261 -16.25 10.05 -10.15
C GLY A 261 -16.58 8.97 -11.19
N GLY A 262 -15.91 7.82 -11.13
CA GLY A 262 -16.17 6.67 -11.96
C GLY A 262 -17.08 5.63 -11.32
N GLU A 263 -17.37 4.58 -12.08
CA GLU A 263 -18.07 3.37 -11.63
C GLU A 263 -17.46 2.18 -12.38
N ILE A 264 -16.92 1.20 -11.65
CA ILE A 264 -16.42 -0.02 -12.27
C ILE A 264 -17.59 -0.87 -12.78
N ILE A 265 -17.51 -1.29 -14.05
CA ILE A 265 -18.39 -2.32 -14.58
C ILE A 265 -17.85 -3.68 -14.13
N VAL A 266 -18.56 -4.32 -13.21
CA VAL A 266 -18.28 -5.70 -12.80
C VAL A 266 -19.03 -6.66 -13.74
N PRO A 267 -18.35 -7.64 -14.35
CA PRO A 267 -19.00 -8.58 -15.27
C PRO A 267 -19.95 -9.51 -14.52
N GLU A 268 -21.15 -9.71 -15.06
CA GLU A 268 -22.11 -10.74 -14.61
C GLU A 268 -22.07 -11.99 -15.51
N VAL A 269 -20.88 -12.34 -15.99
CA VAL A 269 -20.66 -13.49 -16.88
C VAL A 269 -19.70 -14.51 -16.26
N GLU A 270 -19.95 -15.79 -16.55
CA GLU A 270 -19.02 -16.86 -16.19
C GLU A 270 -17.78 -16.78 -17.11
N PRO A 271 -16.56 -16.79 -16.56
CA PRO A 271 -15.34 -16.72 -17.36
C PRO A 271 -15.17 -17.93 -18.29
N GLU A 272 -14.73 -17.69 -19.53
CA GLU A 272 -14.58 -18.72 -20.57
C GLU A 272 -13.19 -19.36 -20.63
N VAL A 273 -12.19 -18.71 -20.04
CA VAL A 273 -10.80 -19.15 -20.06
C VAL A 273 -10.44 -19.70 -18.68
N ASP A 274 -9.95 -20.95 -18.63
CA ASP A 274 -9.36 -21.55 -17.44
C ASP A 274 -7.86 -21.72 -17.67
N TYR A 275 -7.06 -21.10 -16.81
CA TYR A 275 -5.62 -21.25 -16.81
C TYR A 275 -5.16 -21.72 -15.43
N PHE A 276 -4.76 -22.99 -15.34
CA PHE A 276 -4.38 -23.66 -14.09
C PHE A 276 -5.45 -23.55 -12.98
N GLY A 277 -6.74 -23.62 -13.34
CA GLY A 277 -7.84 -23.52 -12.38
C GLY A 277 -8.19 -22.09 -11.95
N TYR A 278 -7.53 -21.08 -12.54
CA TYR A 278 -7.89 -19.68 -12.37
C TYR A 278 -8.75 -19.21 -13.55
N PRO A 279 -9.91 -18.59 -13.29
CA PRO A 279 -10.82 -18.16 -14.33
C PRO A 279 -10.45 -16.77 -14.90
N TYR A 280 -10.48 -16.64 -16.23
CA TYR A 280 -10.21 -15.42 -16.99
C TYR A 280 -11.32 -15.18 -18.03
N LEU A 281 -11.62 -13.92 -18.31
CA LEU A 281 -12.52 -13.58 -19.41
C LEU A 281 -11.79 -13.73 -20.76
N SER A 282 -12.50 -14.19 -21.79
CA SER A 282 -11.99 -14.14 -23.15
C SER A 282 -11.98 -12.69 -23.67
N THR A 283 -11.17 -12.42 -24.69
CA THR A 283 -11.16 -11.08 -25.32
C THR A 283 -12.51 -10.70 -25.92
N ASP A 284 -13.32 -11.67 -26.37
CA ASP A 284 -14.68 -11.40 -26.85
C ASP A 284 -15.62 -11.01 -25.70
N GLN A 285 -15.54 -11.68 -24.54
CA GLN A 285 -16.26 -11.27 -23.34
C GLN A 285 -15.88 -9.85 -22.90
N ILE A 286 -14.60 -9.47 -22.98
CA ILE A 286 -14.15 -8.10 -22.72
C ILE A 286 -14.73 -7.12 -23.74
N ARG A 287 -14.72 -7.44 -25.04
CA ARG A 287 -15.31 -6.56 -26.07
C ARG A 287 -16.79 -6.30 -25.82
N ASP A 288 -17.54 -7.31 -25.40
CA ASP A 288 -18.95 -7.17 -25.06
C ASP A 288 -19.14 -6.25 -23.85
N LEU A 289 -18.29 -6.37 -22.83
CA LEU A 289 -18.32 -5.50 -21.64
C LEU A 289 -17.99 -4.04 -21.99
N LEU A 290 -17.07 -3.83 -22.93
CA LEU A 290 -16.61 -2.51 -23.34
C LEU A 290 -17.66 -1.71 -24.14
N VAL A 291 -18.75 -2.34 -24.61
CA VAL A 291 -19.84 -1.64 -25.31
C VAL A 291 -20.52 -0.61 -24.42
N ASP A 292 -20.67 -0.92 -23.14
CA ASP A 292 -21.29 -0.03 -22.14
C ASP A 292 -20.25 0.78 -21.35
N ALA A 293 -18.97 0.61 -21.68
CA ALA A 293 -17.86 1.27 -21.02
C ALA A 293 -17.46 2.56 -21.75
N ASP A 294 -16.89 3.44 -20.96
CA ASP A 294 -16.38 4.73 -21.36
C ASP A 294 -14.88 4.70 -21.65
N LEU A 295 -14.15 3.87 -20.90
CA LEU A 295 -12.72 3.62 -21.05
C LEU A 295 -12.34 2.28 -20.40
N LEU A 296 -11.15 1.80 -20.77
CA LEU A 296 -10.49 0.66 -20.14
C LEU A 296 -9.26 1.14 -19.39
N VAL A 297 -9.15 0.78 -18.11
CA VAL A 297 -7.89 0.81 -17.36
C VAL A 297 -7.33 -0.61 -17.34
N SER A 298 -6.15 -0.79 -17.94
CA SER A 298 -5.50 -2.09 -18.11
C SER A 298 -4.05 -2.04 -17.62
N PRO A 299 -3.82 -2.11 -16.30
CA PRO A 299 -2.46 -2.20 -15.77
C PRO A 299 -1.78 -3.48 -16.27
N GLY A 300 -0.52 -3.37 -16.70
CA GLY A 300 0.22 -4.43 -17.38
C GLY A 300 0.60 -4.02 -18.81
N PRO A 301 1.55 -4.73 -19.45
CA PRO A 301 1.89 -4.45 -20.84
C PRO A 301 0.66 -4.74 -21.72
N PHE A 302 0.09 -3.68 -22.29
CA PHE A 302 -0.99 -3.83 -23.24
C PHE A 302 -0.43 -4.38 -24.57
N PRO A 303 -1.01 -5.43 -25.17
CA PRO A 303 -0.44 -6.02 -26.38
C PRO A 303 -0.48 -5.06 -27.57
N ASP A 304 0.66 -4.87 -28.24
CA ASP A 304 0.82 -3.92 -29.36
C ASP A 304 -0.10 -4.22 -30.56
N ASP A 305 -0.45 -5.49 -30.77
CA ASP A 305 -1.31 -5.94 -31.87
C ASP A 305 -2.80 -5.99 -31.49
N MET A 306 -3.13 -5.72 -30.23
CA MET A 306 -4.49 -5.71 -29.75
C MET A 306 -5.15 -4.36 -30.00
N THR A 307 -6.30 -4.40 -30.66
CA THR A 307 -7.15 -3.21 -30.85
C THR A 307 -8.49 -3.44 -30.17
N LEU A 308 -8.83 -2.54 -29.27
CA LEU A 308 -10.15 -2.42 -28.66
C LEU A 308 -10.76 -1.10 -29.15
N ASN A 309 -12.04 -1.09 -29.50
CA ASN A 309 -12.71 0.13 -29.99
C ASN A 309 -13.12 1.04 -28.82
N ILE A 310 -12.15 1.37 -27.96
CA ILE A 310 -12.32 2.17 -26.76
C ILE A 310 -10.97 2.80 -26.38
N THR A 311 -10.98 3.92 -25.66
CA THR A 311 -9.74 4.47 -25.10
C THR A 311 -9.20 3.57 -24.01
N VAL A 312 -7.91 3.21 -24.12
CA VAL A 312 -7.22 2.33 -23.18
C VAL A 312 -6.11 3.08 -22.46
N PHE A 313 -6.02 2.89 -21.15
CA PHE A 313 -4.93 3.37 -20.32
C PHE A 313 -4.21 2.21 -19.64
N ASP A 314 -2.89 2.13 -19.78
CA ASP A 314 -2.06 1.15 -19.07
C ASP A 314 -1.17 1.81 -18.02
N ASN A 315 -0.42 1.01 -17.25
CA ASN A 315 0.46 1.51 -16.19
C ASN A 315 1.89 1.85 -16.66
N GLN A 316 2.12 2.02 -17.96
CA GLN A 316 3.44 2.37 -18.50
C GLN A 316 3.64 3.90 -18.53
N GLY A 317 3.31 4.57 -17.42
CA GLY A 317 3.48 6.00 -17.22
C GLY A 317 4.94 6.47 -17.37
N PRO A 318 5.26 7.75 -17.16
CA PRO A 318 6.57 8.33 -17.47
C PRO A 318 7.80 7.58 -16.95
N LEU A 319 7.73 6.96 -15.76
CA LEU A 319 8.83 6.16 -15.18
C LEU A 319 8.79 4.67 -15.52
N GLY A 320 7.88 4.25 -16.40
CA GLY A 320 7.64 2.86 -16.79
C GLY A 320 6.82 2.07 -15.75
N ALA A 321 6.45 0.83 -16.11
CA ALA A 321 5.53 0.03 -15.32
C ALA A 321 5.99 -0.34 -13.90
N ASN A 322 7.29 -0.32 -13.59
CA ASN A 322 7.77 -0.71 -12.26
C ASN A 322 7.30 0.24 -11.15
N ASP A 323 7.17 1.53 -11.47
CA ASP A 323 6.72 2.55 -10.53
C ASP A 323 5.28 2.31 -10.03
N TRP A 324 4.47 1.60 -10.83
CA TRP A 324 3.16 1.12 -10.42
C TRP A 324 3.22 0.22 -9.18
N PHE A 325 4.31 -0.51 -8.97
CA PHE A 325 4.47 -1.40 -7.82
C PHE A 325 5.15 -0.71 -6.64
N GLU A 326 5.56 0.55 -6.79
CA GLU A 326 6.18 1.35 -5.74
C GLU A 326 5.26 2.51 -5.38
N ARG A 327 5.40 3.68 -6.00
CA ARG A 327 4.71 4.90 -5.54
C ARG A 327 3.19 4.77 -5.58
N ARG A 328 2.60 4.16 -6.61
CA ARG A 328 1.13 3.97 -6.68
C ARG A 328 0.57 3.24 -5.47
N HIS A 329 1.34 2.32 -4.88
CA HIS A 329 0.90 1.55 -3.73
C HIS A 329 0.78 2.40 -2.45
N VAL A 330 1.60 3.45 -2.33
CA VAL A 330 1.69 4.29 -1.12
C VAL A 330 1.20 5.73 -1.32
N GLU A 331 1.00 6.17 -2.56
CA GLU A 331 0.45 7.47 -2.95
C GLU A 331 -0.85 7.30 -3.76
N PRO A 332 -1.94 6.82 -3.12
CA PRO A 332 -3.23 6.69 -3.80
C PRO A 332 -3.85 8.03 -4.18
N ASP A 333 -3.42 9.13 -3.54
CA ASP A 333 -3.78 10.49 -3.91
C ASP A 333 -3.24 10.87 -5.31
N VAL A 334 -2.04 10.43 -5.65
CA VAL A 334 -1.47 10.61 -6.99
C VAL A 334 -2.22 9.78 -8.02
N LEU A 335 -2.54 8.51 -7.71
CA LEU A 335 -3.34 7.68 -8.62
C LEU A 335 -4.75 8.27 -8.80
N LEU A 336 -5.33 8.87 -7.76
CA LEU A 336 -6.60 9.57 -7.86
C LEU A 336 -6.52 10.78 -8.80
N GLN A 337 -5.42 11.55 -8.78
CA GLN A 337 -5.18 12.64 -9.73
C GLN A 337 -5.03 12.15 -11.18
N ASP A 338 -4.33 11.02 -11.38
CA ASP A 338 -4.25 10.35 -12.69
C ASP A 338 -5.65 9.98 -13.20
N LEU A 339 -6.44 9.29 -12.38
CA LEU A 339 -7.79 8.86 -12.74
C LEU A 339 -8.74 10.03 -12.98
N ALA A 340 -8.67 11.08 -12.17
CA ALA A 340 -9.46 12.30 -12.37
C ALA A 340 -9.17 12.91 -13.76
N THR A 341 -7.89 13.00 -14.14
CA THR A 341 -7.46 13.51 -15.46
C THR A 341 -7.91 12.60 -16.59
N VAL A 342 -7.83 11.28 -16.40
CA VAL A 342 -8.25 10.29 -17.40
C VAL A 342 -9.78 10.27 -17.59
N PHE A 343 -10.54 10.43 -16.51
CA PHE A 343 -12.02 10.36 -16.56
C PHE A 343 -12.62 11.68 -17.05
N TRP A 344 -11.99 12.81 -16.72
CA TRP A 344 -12.48 14.16 -16.99
C TRP A 344 -11.39 15.07 -17.57
N PRO A 345 -10.84 14.75 -18.76
CA PRO A 345 -9.70 15.48 -19.34
C PRO A 345 -10.01 16.93 -19.73
N ASP A 346 -11.29 17.30 -19.84
CA ASP A 346 -11.71 18.69 -20.08
C ASP A 346 -11.81 19.52 -18.79
N VAL A 347 -11.64 18.88 -17.62
CA VAL A 347 -11.75 19.52 -16.30
C VAL A 347 -10.43 19.46 -15.55
N PHE A 348 -9.83 18.28 -15.44
CA PHE A 348 -8.60 18.05 -14.70
C PHE A 348 -7.41 17.94 -15.66
N ASP A 349 -6.30 18.55 -15.28
CA ASP A 349 -5.04 18.58 -16.04
C ASP A 349 -3.86 18.27 -15.11
N TYR A 350 -4.02 17.25 -14.24
CA TYR A 350 -2.94 16.79 -13.39
C TYR A 350 -1.88 16.09 -14.25
N SER A 351 -0.60 16.29 -13.91
CA SER A 351 0.49 15.60 -14.58
C SER A 351 0.46 14.12 -14.21
N ARG A 352 0.00 13.27 -15.14
CA ARG A 352 -0.11 11.84 -14.92
C ARG A 352 1.24 11.19 -14.59
N LYS A 353 1.26 10.33 -13.57
CA LYS A 353 2.46 9.65 -13.06
C LYS A 353 2.50 8.16 -13.41
N PHE A 354 1.33 7.53 -13.45
CA PHE A 354 1.20 6.08 -13.57
C PHE A 354 0.54 5.66 -14.87
N LEU A 355 -0.48 6.41 -15.31
CA LEU A 355 -1.31 6.02 -16.45
C LEU A 355 -0.91 6.75 -17.72
N ARG A 356 -0.70 5.99 -18.80
CA ARG A 356 -0.60 6.54 -20.16
C ARG A 356 -1.75 6.06 -21.03
N ASN A 357 -2.09 6.84 -22.04
CA ASN A 357 -2.99 6.44 -23.11
C ASN A 357 -2.21 5.59 -24.12
N VAL A 358 -2.62 4.34 -24.30
CA VAL A 358 -1.89 3.36 -25.11
C VAL A 358 -1.77 3.77 -26.59
N GLU A 359 -2.76 4.50 -27.11
CA GLU A 359 -2.81 4.90 -28.52
C GLU A 359 -2.00 6.15 -28.84
N THR A 360 -1.87 7.07 -27.87
CA THR A 360 -1.36 8.43 -28.12
C THR A 360 -0.01 8.70 -27.45
N GLU A 361 0.41 7.87 -26.51
CA GLU A 361 1.61 8.08 -25.70
C GLU A 361 2.50 6.84 -25.75
N ALA A 362 3.81 7.04 -25.89
CA ALA A 362 4.77 5.93 -25.84
C ALA A 362 4.90 5.42 -24.39
N PRO A 363 5.23 4.12 -24.19
CA PRO A 363 5.60 3.62 -22.87
C PRO A 363 6.75 4.43 -22.28
N GLY A 364 6.60 4.89 -21.04
CA GLY A 364 7.72 5.48 -20.31
C GLY A 364 8.83 4.46 -20.08
N GLN A 365 10.00 4.97 -19.74
CA GLN A 365 11.18 4.14 -19.54
C GLN A 365 11.74 4.42 -18.16
N ARG A 366 12.21 3.37 -17.50
CA ARG A 366 12.99 3.51 -16.29
C ARG A 366 14.24 4.34 -16.61
N PRO A 367 14.60 5.35 -15.80
CA PRO A 367 15.82 6.14 -16.02
C PRO A 367 17.07 5.27 -16.12
N SER A 368 18.05 5.66 -16.93
CA SER A 368 19.35 4.98 -16.99
C SER A 368 20.18 5.27 -15.74
N ASP A 369 21.21 4.44 -15.49
CA ASP A 369 22.07 4.62 -14.31
C ASP A 369 22.84 5.96 -14.34
N ASP A 370 23.16 6.47 -15.54
CA ASP A 370 23.84 7.75 -15.72
C ASP A 370 22.96 8.96 -15.33
N GLU A 371 21.63 8.80 -15.31
CA GLU A 371 20.67 9.86 -14.94
C GLU A 371 20.39 9.91 -13.44
N LEU A 372 20.79 8.89 -12.67
CA LEU A 372 20.41 8.75 -11.26
C LEU A 372 20.96 9.87 -10.37
N VAL A 373 22.13 10.41 -10.67
CA VAL A 373 22.74 11.51 -9.91
C VAL A 373 21.96 12.81 -10.07
N ASP A 374 21.41 13.05 -11.26
CA ASP A 374 20.61 14.25 -11.54
C ASP A 374 19.18 14.09 -10.96
N LEU A 375 18.63 12.89 -11.00
CA LEU A 375 17.29 12.58 -10.47
C LEU A 375 17.25 12.48 -8.95
N CYS A 376 18.32 12.00 -8.34
CA CYS A 376 18.48 11.96 -6.88
C CYS A 376 19.82 12.58 -6.52
N PRO A 377 19.94 13.91 -6.39
CA PRO A 377 21.20 14.54 -6.02
C PRO A 377 21.60 14.23 -4.57
N ASP A 378 20.63 14.05 -3.67
CA ASP A 378 20.82 13.75 -2.25
C ASP A 378 19.91 12.59 -1.82
N VAL A 379 20.51 11.49 -1.37
CA VAL A 379 19.78 10.27 -0.97
C VAL A 379 19.11 10.44 0.40
N GLU A 380 19.59 11.39 1.20
CA GLU A 380 19.03 11.73 2.51
C GLU A 380 17.99 12.85 2.40
N ALA A 381 17.72 13.36 1.20
CA ALA A 381 16.66 14.34 1.00
C ALA A 381 15.31 13.75 1.45
N PRO A 382 14.41 14.56 2.03
CA PRO A 382 13.05 14.14 2.34
C PRO A 382 12.36 13.51 1.12
N TYR A 383 11.42 12.60 1.37
CA TYR A 383 10.57 12.06 0.32
C TYR A 383 9.83 13.18 -0.41
N ASP A 384 9.85 13.14 -1.73
CA ASP A 384 9.12 14.08 -2.58
C ASP A 384 7.78 13.46 -2.94
N PHE A 385 6.71 13.95 -2.31
CA PHE A 385 5.35 13.53 -2.60
C PHE A 385 4.91 14.14 -3.94
N GLU A 386 4.31 13.32 -4.79
CA GLU A 386 4.14 13.66 -6.20
C GLU A 386 2.74 14.16 -6.53
N SER A 387 1.88 14.23 -5.51
CA SER A 387 0.58 14.86 -5.61
C SER A 387 0.73 16.36 -5.80
N ALA A 388 -0.01 16.88 -6.78
CA ALA A 388 -0.13 18.31 -6.95
C ALA A 388 -0.73 18.95 -5.68
N GLU A 389 -0.28 20.17 -5.36
CA GLU A 389 -0.83 20.93 -4.24
C GLU A 389 -2.33 21.13 -4.42
N CYS A 390 -3.09 20.84 -3.36
CA CYS A 390 -4.51 21.11 -3.29
C CYS A 390 -4.78 22.61 -3.54
N PRO A 391 -5.52 22.99 -4.61
CA PRO A 391 -5.97 24.36 -4.75
C PRO A 391 -6.87 24.68 -3.56
N SER A 392 -6.68 25.84 -2.94
CA SER A 392 -7.54 26.21 -1.82
C SER A 392 -8.99 26.16 -2.29
N LEU A 393 -9.90 25.52 -1.53
CA LEU A 393 -11.33 25.44 -1.88
C LEU A 393 -11.97 26.84 -2.06
N ASP A 394 -11.30 27.90 -1.60
CA ASP A 394 -11.66 29.29 -1.85
C ASP A 394 -11.45 29.73 -3.32
N ASP A 395 -10.50 29.13 -4.04
CA ASP A 395 -10.22 29.41 -5.45
C ASP A 395 -11.27 28.78 -6.38
N ALA A 396 -11.75 27.56 -6.08
CA ALA A 396 -12.81 26.88 -6.82
C ALA A 396 -14.16 27.62 -6.74
N ALA A 397 -14.41 28.35 -5.63
CA ALA A 397 -15.60 29.18 -5.47
C ALA A 397 -15.49 30.56 -6.16
N SER A 398 -14.30 30.97 -6.61
CA SER A 398 -14.04 32.31 -7.16
C SER A 398 -14.25 32.44 -8.68
N GLY A 399 -14.48 31.32 -9.38
CA GLY A 399 -14.77 31.28 -10.83
C GLY A 399 -16.15 31.81 -11.23
N ALA A 400 -17.00 32.20 -10.29
CA ALA A 400 -18.32 32.77 -10.58
C ALA A 400 -18.32 34.31 -10.46
N GLY A 401 -18.30 34.96 -11.62
CA GLY A 401 -18.62 36.37 -11.90
C GLY A 401 -18.94 37.33 -10.74
N THR A 402 -18.10 38.36 -10.63
CA THR A 402 -18.33 39.61 -9.89
C THR A 402 -19.78 40.12 -9.92
N SER A 403 -20.41 40.23 -8.75
CA SER A 403 -21.20 41.42 -8.39
C SER A 403 -21.27 41.61 -6.87
N SER A 404 -20.90 42.82 -6.44
CA SER A 404 -20.86 43.28 -5.06
C SER A 404 -22.27 43.41 -4.45
N SER A 405 -22.45 42.99 -3.19
CA SER A 405 -23.09 43.87 -2.19
C SER A 405 -22.89 43.36 -0.75
N SER A 406 -22.54 44.30 0.12
CA SER A 406 -22.41 44.18 1.55
C SER A 406 -23.76 44.03 2.26
N SER A 407 -23.90 43.13 3.25
CA SER A 407 -24.71 43.45 4.43
C SER A 407 -24.38 42.59 5.65
N SER A 408 -24.38 43.24 6.80
CA SER A 408 -24.00 42.70 8.10
C SER A 408 -25.18 42.13 8.91
N LYS A 409 -24.87 41.13 9.75
CA LYS A 409 -25.49 40.75 11.04
C LYS A 409 -26.94 40.22 11.03
N LYS A 410 -27.12 39.00 11.58
CA LYS A 410 -27.62 38.79 12.96
C LYS A 410 -27.69 37.31 13.36
N LYS A 411 -27.07 36.99 14.51
CA LYS A 411 -27.30 35.80 15.33
C LYS A 411 -28.78 35.72 15.77
N LYS A 412 -29.41 34.54 15.64
CA LYS A 412 -30.56 34.13 16.45
C LYS A 412 -30.36 32.70 16.97
N LYS A 413 -30.49 32.56 18.30
CA LYS A 413 -30.63 31.29 19.03
C LYS A 413 -32.05 30.74 18.84
N GLY A 414 -32.19 29.43 18.68
CA GLY A 414 -33.44 28.67 18.78
C GLY A 414 -33.15 27.27 19.33
N LYS A 415 -33.94 26.83 20.30
CA LYS A 415 -33.73 25.63 21.14
C LYS A 415 -34.41 24.38 20.56
N SER A 416 -33.72 23.24 20.75
CA SER A 416 -34.20 21.92 21.18
C SER A 416 -35.33 21.21 20.40
N ALA A 417 -34.96 20.12 19.72
CA ALA A 417 -35.84 18.99 19.38
C ALA A 417 -35.05 17.67 19.58
N VAL A 418 -34.94 17.23 20.84
CA VAL A 418 -34.50 15.86 21.19
C VAL A 418 -35.79 15.06 21.35
N VAL A 419 -35.98 14.01 20.53
CA VAL A 419 -36.78 12.79 20.81
C VAL A 419 -36.79 11.79 19.63
N TRP A 420 -36.35 12.13 18.41
CA TRP A 420 -36.44 11.19 17.27
C TRP A 420 -35.22 10.28 16.99
N VAL A 421 -34.15 10.33 17.78
CA VAL A 421 -32.92 9.56 17.48
C VAL A 421 -32.99 8.11 17.95
N ALA A 422 -33.69 7.80 19.05
CA ALA A 422 -33.72 6.44 19.60
C ALA A 422 -34.52 5.42 18.75
N ALA A 423 -35.56 5.88 18.04
CA ALA A 423 -36.39 5.00 17.21
C ALA A 423 -35.67 4.59 15.91
N VAL A 424 -34.88 5.49 15.33
CA VAL A 424 -34.10 5.21 14.11
C VAL A 424 -32.96 4.24 14.41
N VAL A 425 -32.27 4.41 15.54
CA VAL A 425 -31.20 3.49 15.97
C VAL A 425 -31.73 2.08 16.24
N LEU A 426 -32.93 1.94 16.83
CA LEU A 426 -33.53 0.63 17.09
C LEU A 426 -33.91 -0.09 15.78
N VAL A 427 -34.42 0.65 14.79
CA VAL A 427 -34.78 0.09 13.48
C VAL A 427 -33.53 -0.38 12.74
N LEU A 428 -32.45 0.43 12.73
CA LEU A 428 -31.17 0.05 12.11
C LEU A 428 -30.56 -1.18 12.78
N PHE A 429 -30.65 -1.31 14.11
CA PHE A 429 -30.19 -2.51 14.82
C PHE A 429 -30.97 -3.77 14.44
N ILE A 430 -32.29 -3.66 14.26
CA ILE A 430 -33.12 -4.80 13.85
C ILE A 430 -32.79 -5.23 12.42
N PHE A 431 -32.55 -4.29 11.50
CA PHE A 431 -32.12 -4.59 10.14
C PHE A 431 -30.75 -5.27 10.10
N ALA A 432 -29.78 -4.79 10.87
CA ALA A 432 -28.46 -5.42 10.99
C ALA A 432 -28.55 -6.85 11.54
N LEU A 433 -29.43 -7.10 12.52
CA LEU A 433 -29.61 -8.43 13.10
C LEU A 433 -30.28 -9.40 12.12
N ILE A 434 -31.27 -8.94 11.35
CA ILE A 434 -31.93 -9.72 10.29
C ILE A 434 -30.92 -10.04 9.17
N TYR A 435 -30.08 -9.08 8.78
CA TYR A 435 -29.04 -9.28 7.78
C TYR A 435 -28.03 -10.34 8.22
N CYS A 436 -27.54 -10.29 9.46
CA CYS A 436 -26.65 -11.31 10.03
C CYS A 436 -27.27 -12.71 10.04
N ILE A 437 -28.56 -12.84 10.39
CA ILE A 437 -29.25 -14.14 10.39
C ILE A 437 -29.36 -14.70 8.96
N LEU A 438 -29.68 -13.85 7.97
CA LEU A 438 -29.77 -14.25 6.57
C LEU A 438 -28.40 -14.62 5.97
N ALA A 439 -27.34 -13.90 6.34
CA ALA A 439 -25.97 -14.19 5.94
C ALA A 439 -25.47 -15.53 6.51
N CYS A 440 -25.76 -15.82 7.79
CA CYS A 440 -25.46 -17.11 8.40
C CYS A 440 -26.23 -18.27 7.74
N ALA A 441 -27.50 -18.06 7.38
CA ALA A 441 -28.30 -19.08 6.68
C ALA A 441 -27.77 -19.38 5.27
N LYS A 442 -27.32 -18.35 4.53
CA LYS A 442 -26.66 -18.52 3.21
C LYS A 442 -25.36 -19.32 3.33
N ARG A 443 -24.49 -19.01 4.29
CA ARG A 443 -23.22 -19.74 4.52
C ARG A 443 -23.46 -21.22 4.88
N ALA A 444 -24.45 -21.51 5.73
CA ALA A 444 -24.81 -22.89 6.09
C ALA A 444 -25.36 -23.71 4.90
N THR A 445 -26.01 -23.04 3.95
CA THR A 445 -26.54 -23.67 2.73
C THR A 445 -25.42 -23.98 1.74
N PHE A 446 -24.44 -23.08 1.63
CA PHE A 446 -23.24 -23.26 0.80
C PHE A 446 -22.35 -24.42 1.31
N ALA A 447 -22.12 -24.49 2.63
CA ALA A 447 -21.35 -25.57 3.25
C ALA A 447 -22.00 -26.96 3.05
N LYS A 448 -23.34 -27.05 3.05
CA LYS A 448 -24.06 -28.31 2.76
C LYS A 448 -23.97 -28.72 1.29
N LYS A 449 -23.84 -27.76 0.36
CA LYS A 449 -23.71 -28.04 -1.08
C LYS A 449 -22.30 -28.51 -1.44
N ALA A 450 -21.27 -27.96 -0.77
CA ALA A 450 -19.88 -28.42 -0.90
C ALA A 450 -19.65 -29.84 -0.35
N ALA A 451 -20.31 -30.21 0.74
CA ALA A 451 -20.20 -31.56 1.33
C ALA A 451 -20.90 -32.67 0.53
N ALA A 452 -21.79 -32.33 -0.41
CA ALA A 452 -22.57 -33.30 -1.18
C ALA A 452 -21.97 -33.65 -2.56
N GLY A 453 -20.85 -33.05 -2.94
CA GLY A 453 -20.31 -33.09 -4.31
C GLY A 453 -18.97 -33.82 -4.51
N ALA A 454 -18.39 -34.48 -3.50
CA ALA A 454 -17.12 -35.19 -3.67
C ALA A 454 -17.33 -36.68 -4.03
N PRO A 455 -16.89 -37.17 -5.21
CA PRO A 455 -16.81 -38.60 -5.48
C PRO A 455 -15.56 -39.23 -4.84
N ASP A 456 -15.78 -40.45 -4.34
CA ASP A 456 -14.93 -41.27 -3.51
C ASP A 456 -14.02 -42.16 -4.40
N GLU A 457 -12.90 -41.62 -4.92
CA GLU A 457 -11.86 -42.43 -5.58
C GLU A 457 -10.45 -41.85 -5.38
N MET A 458 -9.90 -41.98 -4.16
CA MET A 458 -8.45 -41.93 -3.92
C MET A 458 -8.08 -42.91 -2.81
N LYS A 459 -8.12 -44.20 -3.13
CA LYS A 459 -7.37 -45.24 -2.41
C LYS A 459 -6.72 -46.18 -3.43
N LYS A 460 -5.51 -45.82 -3.85
CA LYS A 460 -4.39 -46.71 -4.21
C LYS A 460 -3.27 -45.86 -4.84
N LEU A 461 -2.29 -45.49 -4.03
CA LEU A 461 -0.93 -45.24 -4.51
C LEU A 461 -0.11 -46.47 -4.09
N PRO A 462 0.57 -47.17 -5.00
CA PRO A 462 1.65 -48.08 -4.64
C PRO A 462 2.88 -47.28 -4.19
N GLN A 463 3.66 -47.87 -3.29
CA GLN A 463 5.00 -47.41 -2.94
C GLN A 463 5.91 -47.56 -4.15
N ASP A 464 6.70 -46.52 -4.46
CA ASP A 464 7.86 -46.64 -5.34
C ASP A 464 9.07 -47.08 -4.50
N ASP A 465 9.65 -48.20 -4.91
CA ASP A 465 11.03 -48.60 -4.62
C ASP A 465 11.93 -48.01 -5.72
N ASP A 466 13.18 -47.75 -5.34
CA ASP A 466 14.30 -47.27 -6.16
C ASP A 466 14.46 -47.94 -7.54
N ASP A 467 14.82 -47.17 -8.57
CA ASP A 467 16.06 -47.30 -9.37
C ASP A 467 16.00 -46.54 -10.71
N ASP A 468 17.08 -45.79 -10.95
CA ASP A 468 17.82 -45.53 -12.20
C ASP A 468 17.15 -45.04 -13.52
N ASP A 469 17.84 -44.03 -14.07
CA ASP A 469 18.08 -43.74 -15.49
C ASP A 469 16.98 -43.03 -16.33
N HIS A 470 17.16 -41.72 -16.58
CA HIS A 470 17.63 -41.25 -17.89
C HIS A 470 17.61 -39.71 -18.07
N HIS A 471 18.72 -39.24 -18.64
CA HIS A 471 18.90 -37.95 -19.32
C HIS A 471 17.87 -37.68 -20.43
N HIS A 472 17.37 -36.44 -20.56
CA HIS A 472 17.81 -35.49 -21.61
C HIS A 472 16.89 -34.25 -21.75
N HIS A 473 17.56 -33.10 -21.94
CA HIS A 473 17.21 -31.91 -22.71
C HIS A 473 15.88 -31.19 -22.46
N HIS A 474 15.99 -29.92 -22.00
CA HIS A 474 15.37 -28.78 -22.68
C HIS A 474 16.20 -27.51 -22.41
N GLU A 475 17.12 -27.22 -23.33
CA GLU A 475 17.56 -25.85 -23.67
C GLU A 475 16.68 -25.40 -24.83
N GLU A 476 15.92 -24.32 -24.71
CA GLU A 476 15.73 -23.29 -25.75
C GLU A 476 14.77 -22.21 -25.20
N TYR A 477 15.30 -21.12 -24.65
CA TYR A 477 14.65 -19.81 -24.66
C TYR A 477 15.75 -18.75 -24.66
N ASP A 478 16.16 -18.38 -25.86
CA ASP A 478 16.87 -17.13 -26.09
C ASP A 478 16.57 -16.64 -27.51
N LYS A 479 16.23 -15.34 -27.61
CA LYS A 479 15.81 -14.55 -28.80
C LYS A 479 14.31 -14.51 -29.11
N LYS A 480 13.64 -13.46 -28.63
CA LYS A 480 13.38 -12.26 -29.44
C LYS A 480 12.89 -11.11 -28.59
#